data_AF-A0A2P2IB63-F1
#
_entry.id   AF-A0A2P2IB63-F1
#
_cell.length_a   1.000
_cell.length_b   1.000
_cell.length_c   1.000
_cell.angle_alpha   90.00
_cell.angle_beta   90.00
_cell.angle_gamma   90.00
#
_symmetry.space_group_name_H-M   'P 1'
#
loop_
_entity.id
_entity.type
_entity.pdbx_description
1 polymer ?
#
loop_
_entity_poly.entity_id
_entity_poly.type
_entity_poly.pdbx_seq_one_letter_code
_entity_poly.pdbx_strand_id
1 'polypeptide(L)'
;MESLLAVLCVGVGLTLSLLTLKPRHRAPAWPPLHTNSNTCTDNKNCGDEVGSSTEQQQQQPCDVAKDLQELAAAAASTTIKETAEENEITAAEEKTIAADTVSSVMPNNKQTGEPDTEFSTFLNNEVETNAANKEYVNVAADMSEDAAGARAMSSKSTECSTTRQRRVLFVIAHPDDECMFFGPTILHFTQKEKAMVFLICLTNGSYNNAEIGRRRQRELWESCQLLGIPASHITLYKCEHLPDHPSKIWPVVNTANIINNHLHTLLCDMVITFDAGGVSGHINHRALHSSLCYLMEEQLLPPDCHVYTLDSVNVVRKYSSLMDLPYSLLFSSYVITLDTSQYCTIRSAMRAHASQYVWFRKMYMVFSRYVMINTLTAMIPSDLPHSAW
;
A
#
# COMPACT_ATOMS: atom_id res chain seq x y z
N MET A 1 23.13 25.07 12.09
CA MET A 1 22.08 24.07 11.80
C MET A 1 20.71 24.70 11.62
N GLU A 2 20.31 25.67 12.44
CA GLU A 2 19.00 26.35 12.30
C GLU A 2 18.81 27.08 10.96
N SER A 3 19.88 27.65 10.39
CA SER A 3 19.84 28.32 9.07
C SER A 3 19.67 27.34 7.90
N LEU A 4 20.10 26.08 8.03
CA LEU A 4 19.89 25.04 7.00
C LEU A 4 18.46 24.47 7.09
N LEU A 5 17.92 24.37 8.31
CA LEU A 5 16.57 23.89 8.59
C LEU A 5 15.51 24.89 8.11
N ALA A 6 15.75 26.18 8.30
CA ALA A 6 14.91 27.24 7.74
C ALA A 6 14.92 27.23 6.21
N VAL A 7 16.07 26.97 5.56
CA VAL A 7 16.17 26.86 4.10
C VAL A 7 15.49 25.60 3.56
N LEU A 8 15.45 24.49 4.31
CA LEU A 8 14.70 23.29 3.94
C LEU A 8 13.18 23.46 4.14
N CYS A 9 12.72 24.04 5.26
CA CYS A 9 11.30 24.29 5.50
C CYS A 9 10.72 25.38 4.58
N VAL A 10 11.44 26.48 4.41
CA VAL A 10 11.07 27.54 3.46
C VAL A 10 11.29 27.04 2.03
N GLY A 11 12.30 26.22 1.76
CA GLY A 11 12.53 25.60 0.45
C GLY A 11 11.41 24.66 0.03
N VAL A 12 10.95 23.76 0.91
CA VAL A 12 9.81 22.87 0.66
C VAL A 12 8.49 23.64 0.57
N GLY A 13 8.27 24.64 1.44
CA GLY A 13 7.07 25.48 1.41
C GLY A 13 6.98 26.44 0.21
N LEU A 14 8.09 27.04 -0.23
CA LEU A 14 8.13 27.91 -1.41
C LEU A 14 8.14 27.10 -2.70
N THR A 15 8.82 25.95 -2.78
CA THR A 15 8.84 25.15 -4.01
C THR A 15 7.49 24.50 -4.31
N LEU A 16 6.71 24.09 -3.30
CA LEU A 16 5.35 23.58 -3.53
C LEU A 16 4.38 24.66 -4.06
N SER A 17 4.56 25.93 -3.69
CA SER A 17 3.73 27.04 -4.22
C SER A 17 4.25 27.64 -5.53
N LEU A 18 5.56 27.57 -5.82
CA LEU A 18 6.19 28.18 -6.99
C LEU A 18 6.44 27.24 -8.17
N LEU A 19 6.31 25.92 -8.00
CA LEU A 19 6.31 24.94 -9.11
C LEU A 19 4.88 24.57 -9.55
N THR A 20 4.03 25.56 -9.79
CA THR A 20 2.91 25.40 -10.75
C THR A 20 3.43 25.57 -12.18
N LEU A 21 4.53 24.89 -12.52
CA LEU A 21 4.88 24.68 -13.91
C LEU A 21 3.78 23.81 -14.49
N LYS A 22 2.88 24.43 -15.25
CA LYS A 22 1.86 23.74 -16.05
C LYS A 22 2.61 22.68 -16.87
N PRO A 23 2.45 21.38 -16.57
CA PRO A 23 3.29 20.36 -17.16
C PRO A 23 3.09 20.39 -18.68
N ARG A 24 4.18 20.63 -19.42
CA ARG A 24 4.14 20.77 -20.89
C ARG A 24 3.83 19.44 -21.60
N HIS A 25 3.91 18.34 -20.86
CA HIS A 25 3.31 17.06 -21.17
C HIS A 25 2.26 16.75 -20.10
N ARG A 26 0.98 16.82 -20.47
CA ARG A 26 -0.09 16.28 -19.64
C ARG A 26 0.26 14.81 -19.41
N ALA A 27 0.36 14.35 -18.16
CA ALA A 27 0.41 12.91 -17.90
C ALA A 27 -0.74 12.27 -18.72
N PRO A 28 -0.49 11.14 -19.39
CA PRO A 28 -1.54 10.49 -20.16
C PRO A 28 -2.76 10.32 -19.27
N ALA A 29 -3.94 10.65 -19.82
CA ALA A 29 -5.17 10.43 -19.07
C ALA A 29 -5.24 8.95 -18.69
N TRP A 30 -5.71 8.66 -17.48
CA TRP A 30 -6.05 7.29 -17.12
C TRP A 30 -7.00 6.71 -18.17
N PRO A 31 -6.92 5.39 -18.44
CA PRO A 31 -7.82 4.75 -19.39
C PRO A 31 -9.29 5.12 -19.11
N PRO A 32 -10.06 5.43 -20.17
CA PRO A 32 -11.46 5.76 -20.03
C PRO A 32 -12.21 4.56 -19.46
N LEU A 33 -13.21 4.82 -18.62
CA LEU A 33 -14.07 3.76 -18.10
C LEU A 33 -15.02 3.35 -19.23
N HIS A 34 -14.98 2.08 -19.63
CA HIS A 34 -15.94 1.56 -20.58
C HIS A 34 -17.34 1.56 -19.95
N THR A 35 -18.27 2.28 -20.58
CA THR A 35 -19.68 2.25 -20.22
C THR A 35 -20.29 0.96 -20.78
N ASN A 36 -20.66 0.03 -19.91
CA ASN A 36 -21.61 -1.01 -20.32
C ASN A 36 -22.96 -0.34 -20.57
N SER A 37 -23.33 -0.17 -21.83
CA SER A 37 -24.68 0.19 -22.24
C SER A 37 -25.60 -1.01 -22.07
N ASN A 38 -25.86 -1.41 -20.82
CA ASN A 38 -26.95 -2.33 -20.50
C ASN A 38 -28.11 -1.49 -20.00
N THR A 39 -29.15 -1.45 -20.83
CA THR A 39 -30.46 -0.86 -20.52
C THR A 39 -31.05 -1.55 -19.29
N CYS A 40 -31.09 -0.86 -18.16
CA CYS A 40 -31.99 -1.18 -17.06
C CYS A 40 -33.09 -0.12 -17.01
N THR A 41 -34.32 -0.56 -17.24
CA THR A 41 -35.56 0.17 -17.01
C THR A 41 -36.00 0.04 -15.55
N ASP A 42 -36.67 1.10 -15.06
CA ASP A 42 -37.57 1.16 -13.89
C ASP A 42 -36.92 1.17 -12.49
N ASN A 43 -37.39 1.90 -11.48
CA ASN A 43 -38.41 2.96 -11.34
C ASN A 43 -38.04 3.71 -10.04
N LYS A 44 -38.17 5.04 -10.00
CA LYS A 44 -37.99 5.84 -8.76
C LYS A 44 -39.36 6.09 -8.12
N ASN A 45 -39.52 5.78 -6.83
CA ASN A 45 -40.29 6.66 -5.94
C ASN A 45 -39.93 6.52 -4.45
N CYS A 46 -40.10 7.65 -3.74
CA CYS A 46 -39.91 7.94 -2.31
C CYS A 46 -38.43 8.05 -1.87
N GLY A 47 -37.90 9.17 -1.39
CA GLY A 47 -38.51 10.25 -0.61
C GLY A 47 -38.32 9.93 0.86
N ASP A 48 -37.27 10.46 1.48
CA ASP A 48 -37.20 10.79 2.91
C ASP A 48 -35.96 11.67 3.20
N GLU A 49 -36.22 12.76 3.92
CA GLU A 49 -35.23 13.68 4.48
C GLU A 49 -34.53 13.03 5.68
N VAL A 50 -33.19 13.03 5.69
CA VAL A 50 -32.41 12.89 6.93
C VAL A 50 -31.28 13.91 6.91
N GLY A 51 -31.31 14.82 7.88
CA GLY A 51 -30.31 15.85 8.09
C GLY A 51 -28.92 15.26 8.30
N SER A 52 -27.96 15.73 7.51
CA SER A 52 -26.54 15.47 7.71
C SER A 52 -25.96 16.57 8.59
N SER A 53 -25.73 16.25 9.85
CA SER A 53 -24.78 16.97 10.70
C SER A 53 -23.37 16.67 10.21
N THR A 54 -22.78 17.63 9.50
CA THR A 54 -21.35 17.66 9.18
C THR A 54 -20.54 17.81 10.48
N GLU A 55 -20.03 16.71 11.02
CA GLU A 55 -18.90 16.77 11.95
C GLU A 55 -17.64 17.07 11.12
N GLN A 56 -17.23 18.33 11.14
CA GLN A 56 -15.90 18.74 10.71
C GLN A 56 -14.89 18.13 11.69
N GLN A 57 -14.25 17.03 11.32
CA GLN A 57 -13.02 16.60 11.96
C GLN A 57 -11.97 17.71 11.79
N GLN A 58 -11.73 18.46 12.87
CA GLN A 58 -10.64 19.42 12.96
C GLN A 58 -9.32 18.67 12.81
N GLN A 59 -8.73 18.75 11.61
CA GLN A 59 -7.37 18.31 11.36
C GLN A 59 -6.40 19.19 12.15
N GLN A 60 -5.66 18.56 13.05
CA GLN A 60 -4.61 19.19 13.84
C GLN A 60 -3.48 19.67 12.91
N PRO A 61 -2.98 20.92 13.05
CA PRO A 61 -1.93 21.43 12.17
C PRO A 61 -0.65 20.59 12.32
N CYS A 62 -0.16 20.16 11.16
CA CYS A 62 1.04 19.36 11.00
C CYS A 62 2.28 20.24 11.23
N ASP A 63 2.88 20.15 12.42
CA ASP A 63 4.09 20.88 12.76
C ASP A 63 5.33 20.14 12.23
N VAL A 64 5.64 20.37 10.96
CA VAL A 64 6.83 19.82 10.29
C VAL A 64 8.13 20.24 11.01
N ALA A 65 8.15 21.40 11.68
CA ALA A 65 9.30 21.86 12.43
C ALA A 65 9.51 21.02 13.71
N LYS A 66 8.44 20.71 14.44
CA LYS A 66 8.48 19.80 15.60
C LYS A 66 8.96 18.40 15.20
N ASP A 67 8.55 17.91 14.04
CA ASP A 67 9.00 16.61 13.54
C ASP A 67 10.49 16.59 13.17
N LEU A 68 10.99 17.64 12.52
CA LEU A 68 12.42 17.80 12.23
C LEU A 68 13.24 17.94 13.52
N GLN A 69 12.66 18.56 14.55
CA GLN A 69 13.27 18.68 15.87
C GLN A 69 13.30 17.32 16.59
N GLU A 70 12.23 16.52 16.51
CA GLU A 70 12.22 15.13 16.99
C GLU A 70 13.22 14.24 16.24
N LEU A 71 13.40 14.46 14.94
CA LEU A 71 14.40 13.78 14.12
C LEU A 71 15.83 14.12 14.53
N ALA A 72 16.11 15.41 14.77
CA ALA A 72 17.39 15.86 15.30
C ALA A 72 17.67 15.27 16.69
N ALA A 73 16.65 15.18 17.54
CA ALA A 73 16.77 14.55 18.87
C ALA A 73 17.00 13.03 18.78
N ALA A 74 16.32 12.34 17.86
CA ALA A 74 16.49 10.90 17.65
C ALA A 74 17.87 10.55 17.05
N ALA A 75 18.36 11.36 16.10
CA ALA A 75 19.71 11.23 15.56
C ALA A 75 20.77 11.42 16.66
N ALA A 76 20.61 12.47 17.48
CA ALA A 76 21.50 12.70 18.62
C ALA A 76 21.48 11.54 19.63
N SER A 77 20.31 10.97 19.92
CA SER A 77 20.21 9.83 20.84
C SER A 77 20.79 8.53 20.27
N THR A 78 20.80 8.35 18.95
CA THR A 78 21.41 7.18 18.29
C THR A 78 22.93 7.32 18.31
N THR A 79 23.47 8.51 18.00
CA THR A 79 24.90 8.81 18.14
C THR A 79 25.39 8.61 19.57
N ILE A 80 24.60 9.01 20.59
CA ILE A 80 24.94 8.79 22.01
C ILE A 80 24.94 7.30 22.38
N LYS A 81 24.07 6.49 21.78
CA LYS A 81 24.04 5.03 22.02
C LYS A 81 25.19 4.32 21.34
N GLU A 82 25.52 4.69 20.10
CA GLU A 82 26.68 4.14 19.38
C GLU A 82 27.99 4.51 20.08
N THR A 83 28.14 5.75 20.59
CA THR A 83 29.31 6.12 21.39
C THR A 83 29.33 5.48 22.77
N ALA A 84 28.18 5.17 23.37
CA ALA A 84 28.12 4.42 24.63
C ALA A 84 28.53 2.95 24.42
N GLU A 85 28.11 2.34 23.31
CA GLU A 85 28.43 0.94 22.95
C GLU A 85 29.91 0.78 22.54
N GLU A 86 30.49 1.75 21.81
CA GLU A 86 31.95 1.79 21.54
C GLU A 86 32.78 1.97 22.82
N ASN A 87 32.30 2.75 23.80
CA ASN A 87 32.95 2.91 25.09
C ASN A 87 32.81 1.67 26.00
N GLU A 88 31.73 0.90 25.85
CA GLU A 88 31.54 -0.37 26.56
C GLU A 88 32.39 -1.50 25.95
N ILE A 89 32.56 -1.53 24.62
CA ILE A 89 33.43 -2.48 23.92
C ILE A 89 34.90 -2.22 24.25
N THR A 90 35.35 -0.97 24.28
CA THR A 90 36.72 -0.61 24.69
C THR A 90 36.97 -0.91 26.18
N ALA A 91 35.98 -0.72 27.06
CA ALA A 91 36.07 -1.10 28.47
C ALA A 91 36.01 -2.64 28.69
N ALA A 92 35.35 -3.38 27.79
CA ALA A 92 35.35 -4.84 27.79
C ALA A 92 36.69 -5.39 27.28
N GLU A 93 37.29 -4.82 26.24
CA GLU A 93 38.61 -5.22 25.72
C GLU A 93 39.72 -5.01 26.77
N GLU A 94 39.70 -3.93 27.55
CA GLU A 94 40.63 -3.74 28.69
C GLU A 94 40.44 -4.78 29.81
N LYS A 95 39.22 -5.30 30.01
CA LYS A 95 38.95 -6.37 30.99
C LYS A 95 39.34 -7.75 30.50
N THR A 96 39.26 -8.03 29.20
CA THR A 96 39.67 -9.33 28.62
C THR A 96 41.18 -9.50 28.63
N ILE A 97 41.95 -8.41 28.41
CA ILE A 97 43.43 -8.44 28.50
C ILE A 97 43.92 -8.71 29.94
N ALA A 98 43.10 -8.43 30.96
CA ALA A 98 43.42 -8.73 32.36
C ALA A 98 43.04 -10.16 32.79
N ALA A 99 42.25 -10.90 32.00
CA ALA A 99 41.70 -12.22 32.36
C ALA A 99 42.42 -13.41 31.68
N ASP A 100 43.19 -13.18 30.62
CA ASP A 100 43.82 -14.24 29.82
C ASP A 100 45.14 -14.82 30.37
N THR A 101 45.51 -14.50 31.62
CA THR A 101 46.71 -15.09 32.25
C THR A 101 46.45 -16.41 33.01
N VAL A 102 45.23 -16.95 33.01
CA VAL A 102 44.94 -18.22 33.70
C VAL A 102 43.89 -19.07 32.96
N SER A 103 44.31 -19.86 31.97
CA SER A 103 43.86 -21.25 31.82
C SER A 103 44.64 -21.98 30.72
N SER A 104 45.19 -23.16 31.02
CA SER A 104 45.65 -24.12 30.02
C SER A 104 45.01 -25.48 30.29
N VAL A 105 44.86 -26.26 29.21
CA VAL A 105 44.55 -27.71 29.09
C VAL A 105 43.11 -28.08 28.65
N MET A 106 42.87 -28.10 27.32
CA MET A 106 42.71 -29.25 26.37
C MET A 106 41.85 -30.52 26.73
N PRO A 107 41.37 -31.33 25.75
CA PRO A 107 39.94 -31.55 25.44
C PRO A 107 39.48 -33.04 25.31
N ASN A 108 38.20 -33.29 24.94
CA ASN A 108 37.63 -34.45 24.19
C ASN A 108 36.08 -34.46 24.31
N ASN A 109 35.21 -35.07 23.48
CA ASN A 109 35.15 -35.67 22.13
C ASN A 109 33.69 -36.25 21.98
N LYS A 110 33.27 -36.57 20.73
CA LYS A 110 32.12 -37.41 20.24
C LYS A 110 30.81 -36.70 19.87
N GLN A 111 30.38 -36.68 18.59
CA GLN A 111 29.72 -37.73 17.74
C GLN A 111 28.31 -38.09 18.28
N THR A 112 27.18 -38.19 17.55
CA THR A 112 26.73 -38.51 16.17
C THR A 112 25.19 -38.26 16.16
N GLY A 113 24.46 -37.81 15.13
CA GLY A 113 24.06 -38.53 13.91
C GLY A 113 22.50 -38.53 13.73
N GLU A 114 21.99 -37.69 12.82
CA GLU A 114 21.04 -37.91 11.70
C GLU A 114 19.68 -38.70 11.84
N PRO A 115 18.78 -38.71 10.83
CA PRO A 115 17.55 -37.88 10.77
C PRO A 115 16.25 -38.71 10.68
N ASP A 116 15.07 -38.07 10.72
CA ASP A 116 13.83 -38.69 10.23
C ASP A 116 12.92 -37.74 9.44
N THR A 117 12.48 -38.31 8.32
CA THR A 117 11.56 -37.86 7.28
C THR A 117 10.13 -38.11 7.73
N GLU A 118 9.19 -37.19 7.50
CA GLU A 118 7.83 -37.60 7.11
C GLU A 118 7.07 -36.47 6.39
N PHE A 119 6.50 -36.87 5.26
CA PHE A 119 5.77 -36.08 4.29
C PHE A 119 4.32 -36.57 4.31
N SER A 120 3.39 -35.64 4.13
CA SER A 120 1.98 -35.78 3.72
C SER A 120 0.90 -35.53 4.77
N THR A 121 -0.10 -34.78 4.28
CA THR A 121 -1.47 -34.62 4.77
C THR A 121 -1.65 -33.58 5.86
N PHE A 122 -2.26 -32.44 5.52
CA PHE A 122 -3.40 -31.80 6.21
C PHE A 122 -3.56 -30.37 5.67
N LEU A 123 -4.27 -30.22 4.54
CA LEU A 123 -4.93 -28.96 4.19
C LEU A 123 -6.32 -29.02 4.81
N ASN A 124 -6.54 -28.27 5.89
CA ASN A 124 -7.83 -27.68 6.29
C ASN A 124 -7.64 -26.82 7.54
N ASN A 125 -8.32 -25.66 7.55
CA ASN A 125 -8.43 -24.62 8.59
C ASN A 125 -7.31 -23.55 8.50
N GLU A 126 -7.56 -22.25 8.53
CA GLU A 126 -8.61 -21.47 9.19
C GLU A 126 -8.75 -20.11 8.49
N VAL A 127 -9.95 -19.79 7.97
CA VAL A 127 -10.32 -18.41 7.64
C VAL A 127 -11.17 -17.92 8.81
N GLU A 128 -10.64 -17.03 9.64
CA GLU A 128 -11.45 -16.28 10.60
C GLU A 128 -12.34 -15.29 9.84
N THR A 129 -13.48 -15.76 9.35
CA THR A 129 -14.60 -14.89 8.98
C THR A 129 -15.37 -14.52 10.24
N ASN A 130 -15.29 -13.26 10.67
CA ASN A 130 -16.18 -12.73 11.68
C ASN A 130 -17.64 -12.79 11.19
N ALA A 131 -18.47 -13.38 12.02
CA ALA A 131 -19.89 -13.62 11.80
C ALA A 131 -20.69 -12.32 11.83
N ALA A 132 -21.09 -11.83 10.65
CA ALA A 132 -22.21 -10.91 10.47
C ALA A 132 -22.66 -10.95 8.99
N ASN A 133 -23.32 -12.04 8.58
CA ASN A 133 -24.33 -12.06 7.51
C ASN A 133 -24.86 -13.48 7.35
N LYS A 134 -25.91 -13.81 8.08
CA LYS A 134 -26.73 -15.00 7.88
C LYS A 134 -28.17 -14.52 7.88
N GLU A 135 -28.77 -14.49 6.69
CA GLU A 135 -30.17 -14.21 6.31
C GLU A 135 -30.13 -13.34 5.04
N TYR A 136 -30.63 -13.70 3.86
CA TYR A 136 -31.85 -14.41 3.47
C TYR A 136 -31.64 -15.11 2.12
N VAL A 137 -32.18 -16.32 1.96
CA VAL A 137 -32.49 -16.93 0.64
C VAL A 137 -33.89 -17.53 0.72
N ASN A 138 -34.66 -17.32 -0.36
CA ASN A 138 -35.99 -17.82 -0.74
C ASN A 138 -37.21 -17.08 -0.18
N VAL A 139 -38.00 -16.45 -1.07
CA VAL A 139 -39.24 -17.06 -1.62
C VAL A 139 -39.54 -16.40 -2.98
N ALA A 140 -39.83 -17.22 -4.00
CA ALA A 140 -40.47 -16.84 -5.26
C ALA A 140 -41.79 -17.61 -5.40
N ALA A 141 -42.75 -17.04 -6.15
CA ALA A 141 -44.12 -17.47 -6.52
C ALA A 141 -45.15 -16.42 -6.00
N ASP A 142 -46.18 -15.92 -6.69
CA ASP A 142 -46.87 -16.25 -7.96
C ASP A 142 -47.90 -15.11 -8.28
N MET A 143 -48.45 -15.11 -9.51
CA MET A 143 -49.77 -14.60 -9.97
C MET A 143 -49.93 -13.18 -10.58
N SER A 144 -49.84 -13.16 -11.93
CA SER A 144 -50.81 -12.72 -12.98
C SER A 144 -51.66 -11.44 -12.91
N GLU A 145 -51.59 -10.73 -14.06
CA GLU A 145 -52.65 -10.06 -14.88
C GLU A 145 -53.47 -8.88 -14.29
N ASP A 146 -53.29 -7.69 -14.88
CA ASP A 146 -54.33 -7.09 -15.74
C ASP A 146 -53.81 -5.84 -16.49
N ALA A 147 -54.22 -5.73 -17.76
CA ALA A 147 -53.83 -4.71 -18.71
C ALA A 147 -54.88 -3.58 -18.81
N ALA A 148 -54.41 -2.34 -19.07
CA ALA A 148 -54.81 -1.51 -20.20
C ALA A 148 -54.74 0.00 -19.92
N GLY A 149 -54.13 0.74 -20.87
CA GLY A 149 -54.57 2.08 -21.25
C GLY A 149 -53.74 3.25 -20.72
N ALA A 150 -52.82 3.76 -21.54
CA ALA A 150 -53.01 5.03 -22.27
C ALA A 150 -51.69 5.80 -22.54
N ARG A 151 -51.47 6.02 -23.84
CA ARG A 151 -51.00 7.27 -24.46
C ARG A 151 -49.51 7.60 -24.35
N ALA A 152 -48.85 7.45 -25.51
CA ALA A 152 -47.53 7.91 -25.85
C ALA A 152 -47.31 9.40 -25.51
N MET A 153 -46.33 9.67 -24.65
CA MET A 153 -45.56 10.91 -24.66
C MET A 153 -44.15 10.54 -25.07
N SER A 154 -43.73 11.12 -26.20
CA SER A 154 -42.36 11.08 -26.71
C SER A 154 -41.41 11.68 -25.67
N SER A 155 -40.87 10.85 -24.78
CA SER A 155 -39.79 11.23 -23.89
C SER A 155 -38.49 11.22 -24.68
N LYS A 156 -37.92 12.40 -24.86
CA LYS A 156 -36.54 12.57 -25.31
C LYS A 156 -35.67 11.86 -24.27
N SER A 157 -35.08 10.73 -24.65
CA SER A 157 -34.16 9.96 -23.81
C SER A 157 -32.96 10.86 -23.49
N THR A 158 -32.98 11.51 -22.34
CA THR A 158 -31.77 12.06 -21.74
C THR A 158 -30.94 10.84 -21.34
N GLU A 159 -29.97 10.48 -22.17
CA GLU A 159 -28.91 9.53 -21.83
C GLU A 159 -28.25 10.03 -20.54
N CYS A 160 -28.69 9.49 -19.41
CA CYS A 160 -27.97 9.63 -18.15
C CYS A 160 -26.79 8.68 -18.26
N SER A 161 -25.71 9.15 -18.91
CA SER A 161 -24.39 8.54 -18.82
C SER A 161 -23.97 8.60 -17.35
N THR A 162 -24.39 7.61 -16.57
CA THR A 162 -23.81 7.36 -15.25
C THR A 162 -22.39 6.89 -15.52
N THR A 163 -21.44 7.82 -15.47
CA THR A 163 -20.02 7.47 -15.54
C THR A 163 -19.75 6.55 -14.36
N ARG A 164 -19.51 5.26 -14.63
CA ARG A 164 -19.10 4.29 -13.62
C ARG A 164 -17.97 4.90 -12.80
N GLN A 165 -17.99 4.72 -11.48
CA GLN A 165 -16.89 5.14 -10.63
C GLN A 165 -15.71 4.17 -10.82
N ARG A 166 -14.49 4.68 -11.00
CA ARG A 166 -13.27 3.86 -11.14
C ARG A 166 -13.07 3.01 -9.88
N ARG A 167 -12.63 1.75 -10.03
CA ARG A 167 -12.43 0.80 -8.92
C ARG A 167 -11.00 0.29 -8.91
N VAL A 168 -10.20 0.83 -8.00
CA VAL A 168 -8.74 0.62 -7.94
C VAL A 168 -8.40 -0.31 -6.78
N LEU A 169 -7.70 -1.41 -7.07
CA LEU A 169 -7.16 -2.32 -6.07
C LEU A 169 -5.66 -2.04 -5.83
N PHE A 170 -5.29 -1.74 -4.61
CA PHE A 170 -3.90 -1.76 -4.17
C PHE A 170 -3.56 -3.12 -3.58
N VAL A 171 -2.46 -3.70 -4.03
CA VAL A 171 -1.93 -4.96 -3.50
C VAL A 171 -0.59 -4.67 -2.83
N ILE A 172 -0.54 -4.83 -1.51
CA ILE A 172 0.67 -4.61 -0.70
C ILE A 172 1.08 -5.88 0.04
N ALA A 173 2.35 -5.95 0.45
CA ALA A 173 2.87 -7.12 1.14
C ALA A 173 2.69 -7.01 2.65
N HIS A 174 2.95 -5.82 3.21
CA HIS A 174 3.09 -5.59 4.63
C HIS A 174 2.26 -4.39 5.10
N PRO A 175 1.82 -4.39 6.38
CA PRO A 175 1.33 -3.16 7.01
C PRO A 175 2.44 -2.11 7.00
N ASP A 176 2.13 -0.87 6.61
CA ASP A 176 3.02 0.30 6.40
C ASP A 176 3.32 0.62 4.93
N ASP A 177 3.30 -0.37 4.05
CA ASP A 177 3.56 -0.20 2.62
C ASP A 177 2.64 0.87 1.99
N GLU A 178 1.39 0.92 2.42
CA GLU A 178 0.37 1.80 1.85
C GLU A 178 0.72 3.28 2.04
N CYS A 179 1.25 3.64 3.21
CA CYS A 179 1.59 5.02 3.54
C CYS A 179 3.03 5.36 3.18
N MET A 180 3.94 4.38 3.22
CA MET A 180 5.34 4.57 2.90
C MET A 180 5.60 4.71 1.40
N PHE A 181 4.93 3.90 0.59
CA PHE A 181 5.20 3.82 -0.84
C PHE A 181 4.07 4.36 -1.70
N PHE A 182 2.82 4.07 -1.34
CA PHE A 182 1.65 4.35 -2.17
C PHE A 182 0.85 5.58 -1.72
N GLY A 183 1.23 6.24 -0.64
CA GLY A 183 0.50 7.37 -0.06
C GLY A 183 0.06 8.39 -1.10
N PRO A 184 0.98 8.91 -1.96
CA PRO A 184 0.61 9.84 -3.02
C PRO A 184 -0.44 9.30 -3.99
N THR A 185 -0.27 8.06 -4.43
CA THR A 185 -1.18 7.43 -5.39
C THR A 185 -2.55 7.16 -4.78
N ILE A 186 -2.60 6.66 -3.53
CA ILE A 186 -3.85 6.42 -2.81
C ILE A 186 -4.63 7.72 -2.66
N LEU A 187 -3.99 8.78 -2.16
CA LEU A 187 -4.64 10.09 -1.97
C LEU A 187 -5.08 10.72 -3.30
N HIS A 188 -4.33 10.51 -4.39
CA HIS A 188 -4.78 10.91 -5.73
C HIS A 188 -6.10 10.24 -6.10
N PHE A 189 -6.21 8.92 -5.93
CA PHE A 189 -7.43 8.20 -6.28
C PHE A 189 -8.60 8.48 -5.33
N THR A 190 -8.37 8.57 -4.02
CA THR A 190 -9.45 8.83 -3.05
C THR A 190 -9.96 10.27 -3.12
N GLN A 191 -9.08 11.26 -3.29
CA GLN A 191 -9.45 12.68 -3.18
C GLN A 191 -9.65 13.37 -4.53
N LYS A 192 -8.78 13.12 -5.52
CA LYS A 192 -8.83 13.82 -6.82
C LYS A 192 -9.73 13.10 -7.82
N GLU A 193 -9.50 11.81 -8.05
CA GLU A 193 -10.32 10.99 -8.96
C GLU A 193 -11.66 10.58 -8.33
N LYS A 194 -11.75 10.61 -6.99
CA LYS A 194 -12.89 10.10 -6.21
C LYS A 194 -13.24 8.67 -6.63
N ALA A 195 -12.23 7.83 -6.82
CA ALA A 195 -12.37 6.41 -7.15
C ALA A 195 -12.75 5.59 -5.90
N MET A 196 -13.35 4.42 -6.12
CA MET A 196 -13.45 3.39 -5.08
C MET A 196 -12.09 2.72 -4.94
N VAL A 197 -11.42 2.96 -3.83
CA VAL A 197 -10.13 2.34 -3.53
C VAL A 197 -10.33 1.14 -2.61
N PHE A 198 -9.75 0.01 -3.01
CA PHE A 198 -9.66 -1.23 -2.26
C PHE A 198 -8.19 -1.52 -1.95
N LEU A 199 -7.93 -2.17 -0.82
CA LEU A 199 -6.58 -2.52 -0.42
C LEU A 199 -6.55 -3.95 0.10
N ILE A 200 -5.69 -4.77 -0.50
CA ILE A 200 -5.36 -6.10 0.03
C ILE A 200 -3.92 -6.08 0.56
N CYS A 201 -3.74 -6.55 1.78
CA CYS A 201 -2.44 -6.74 2.41
C CYS A 201 -2.21 -8.23 2.66
N LEU A 202 -1.15 -8.80 2.09
CA LEU A 202 -0.98 -10.25 2.06
C LEU A 202 -0.44 -10.84 3.36
N THR A 203 0.07 -10.00 4.27
CA THR A 203 0.50 -10.43 5.60
C THR A 203 0.10 -9.43 6.67
N ASN A 204 0.02 -9.89 7.91
CA ASN A 204 -0.23 -9.01 9.07
C ASN A 204 1.04 -8.45 9.70
N GLY A 205 2.22 -8.60 9.09
CA GLY A 205 3.46 -8.10 9.68
C GLY A 205 3.94 -8.91 10.90
N SER A 206 3.61 -10.20 10.98
CA SER A 206 3.86 -11.06 12.14
C SER A 206 5.26 -11.69 12.18
N TYR A 207 6.19 -11.29 11.32
CA TYR A 207 7.56 -11.85 11.28
C TYR A 207 8.21 -12.04 12.65
N ASN A 208 8.09 -11.03 13.53
CA ASN A 208 8.73 -11.07 14.85
C ASN A 208 7.93 -11.91 15.87
N ASN A 209 6.59 -11.83 15.85
CA ASN A 209 5.67 -12.66 16.66
C ASN A 209 4.19 -12.39 16.28
N ALA A 210 3.29 -13.26 16.73
CA ALA A 210 1.86 -13.14 16.44
C ALA A 210 1.18 -11.92 17.10
N GLU A 211 1.64 -11.51 18.29
CA GLU A 211 1.06 -10.38 19.02
C GLU A 211 1.30 -9.06 18.29
N ILE A 212 2.53 -8.84 17.80
CA ILE A 212 2.87 -7.67 17.01
C ILE A 212 2.08 -7.65 15.70
N GLY A 213 1.80 -8.81 15.10
CA GLY A 213 0.96 -8.89 13.91
C GLY A 213 -0.48 -8.43 14.16
N ARG A 214 -1.09 -8.78 15.30
CA ARG A 214 -2.42 -8.25 15.69
C ARG A 214 -2.41 -6.75 15.93
N ARG A 215 -1.31 -6.20 16.46
CA ARG A 215 -1.14 -4.76 16.61
C ARG A 215 -1.03 -4.08 15.25
N ARG A 216 -0.14 -4.54 14.37
CA ARG A 216 0.07 -4.00 13.02
C ARG A 216 -1.17 -4.09 12.14
N GLN A 217 -2.00 -5.11 12.33
CA GLN A 217 -3.34 -5.15 11.74
C GLN A 217 -4.17 -3.92 12.12
N ARG A 218 -4.29 -3.58 13.41
CA ARG A 218 -5.05 -2.37 13.82
C ARG A 218 -4.44 -1.09 13.27
N GLU A 219 -3.11 -1.00 13.32
CA GLU A 219 -2.36 0.15 12.79
C GLU A 219 -2.61 0.35 11.28
N LEU A 220 -2.67 -0.73 10.50
CA LEU A 220 -3.05 -0.70 9.07
C LEU A 220 -4.45 -0.12 8.85
N TRP A 221 -5.45 -0.55 9.63
CA TRP A 221 -6.82 -0.05 9.51
C TRP A 221 -6.91 1.44 9.86
N GLU A 222 -6.20 1.90 10.89
CA GLU A 222 -6.13 3.31 11.26
C GLU A 222 -5.45 4.15 10.16
N SER A 223 -4.32 3.67 9.63
CA SER A 223 -3.61 4.30 8.52
C SER A 223 -4.47 4.42 7.26
N CYS A 224 -5.13 3.33 6.85
CA CYS A 224 -5.99 3.31 5.67
C CYS A 224 -7.19 4.25 5.80
N GLN A 225 -7.79 4.35 6.98
CA GLN A 225 -8.88 5.31 7.24
C GLN A 225 -8.41 6.76 7.05
N LEU A 226 -7.21 7.10 7.54
CA LEU A 226 -6.62 8.43 7.32
C LEU A 226 -6.35 8.71 5.83
N LEU A 227 -6.01 7.69 5.06
CA LEU A 227 -5.81 7.78 3.60
C LEU A 227 -7.14 7.80 2.81
N GLY A 228 -8.29 7.72 3.49
CA GLY A 228 -9.61 7.76 2.88
C GLY A 228 -10.09 6.42 2.32
N ILE A 229 -9.50 5.30 2.74
CA ILE A 229 -9.96 3.95 2.39
C ILE A 229 -10.94 3.45 3.46
N PRO A 230 -12.21 3.15 3.09
CA PRO A 230 -13.18 2.62 4.04
C PRO A 230 -12.75 1.28 4.64
N ALA A 231 -13.09 1.02 5.91
CA ALA A 231 -12.73 -0.23 6.58
C ALA A 231 -13.27 -1.48 5.87
N SER A 232 -14.43 -1.39 5.20
CA SER A 232 -15.03 -2.46 4.40
C SER A 232 -14.28 -2.77 3.10
N HIS A 233 -13.34 -1.91 2.69
CA HIS A 233 -12.53 -2.06 1.48
C HIS A 233 -11.13 -2.60 1.76
N ILE A 234 -10.81 -2.88 3.03
CA ILE A 234 -9.52 -3.40 3.47
C ILE A 234 -9.65 -4.90 3.70
N THR A 235 -8.81 -5.69 3.04
CA THR A 235 -8.69 -7.13 3.29
C THR A 235 -7.26 -7.46 3.72
N LEU A 236 -7.14 -8.20 4.82
CA LEU A 236 -5.87 -8.65 5.35
C LEU A 236 -5.80 -10.17 5.31
N TYR A 237 -4.74 -10.71 4.72
CA TYR A 237 -4.47 -12.15 4.71
C TYR A 237 -3.57 -12.55 5.88
N LYS A 238 -3.86 -13.75 6.40
CA LYS A 238 -3.05 -14.47 7.38
C LYS A 238 -2.93 -15.90 6.88
N CYS A 239 -1.99 -16.13 5.96
CA CYS A 239 -1.80 -17.45 5.36
C CYS A 239 -0.42 -17.98 5.68
N GLU A 240 -0.33 -19.23 6.15
CA GLU A 240 0.95 -19.90 6.41
C GLU A 240 1.81 -20.00 5.14
N HIS A 241 1.17 -20.11 3.98
CA HIS A 241 1.84 -20.18 2.66
C HIS A 241 2.39 -18.84 2.16
N LEU A 242 2.05 -17.72 2.81
CA LEU A 242 2.57 -16.38 2.51
C LEU A 242 3.25 -15.83 3.77
N PRO A 243 4.36 -16.45 4.22
CA PRO A 243 5.01 -16.04 5.46
C PRO A 243 5.58 -14.63 5.30
N ASP A 244 5.37 -13.83 6.33
CA ASP A 244 6.05 -12.55 6.47
C ASP A 244 7.50 -12.80 6.88
N HIS A 245 8.39 -13.05 5.91
CA HIS A 245 9.81 -13.27 6.16
C HIS A 245 10.65 -12.72 4.99
N PRO A 246 11.74 -11.98 5.25
CA PRO A 246 12.57 -11.35 4.21
C PRO A 246 13.35 -12.32 3.30
N SER A 247 13.18 -13.63 3.49
CA SER A 247 13.95 -14.68 2.81
C SER A 247 13.07 -15.83 2.30
N LYS A 248 11.75 -15.77 2.50
CA LYS A 248 10.80 -16.77 2.00
C LYS A 248 10.07 -16.23 0.78
N ILE A 249 10.19 -16.94 -0.32
CA ILE A 249 9.54 -16.58 -1.58
C ILE A 249 8.08 -17.03 -1.50
N TRP A 250 7.17 -16.14 -1.90
CA TRP A 250 5.75 -16.48 -2.00
C TRP A 250 5.46 -17.24 -3.30
N PRO A 251 4.62 -18.29 -3.25
CA PRO A 251 4.23 -19.01 -4.46
C PRO A 251 3.47 -18.08 -5.42
N VAL A 252 3.99 -17.92 -6.64
CA VAL A 252 3.47 -16.99 -7.65
C VAL A 252 2.01 -17.30 -7.99
N VAL A 253 1.70 -18.57 -8.30
CA VAL A 253 0.34 -18.98 -8.70
C VAL A 253 -0.67 -18.78 -7.57
N ASN A 254 -0.34 -19.12 -6.33
CA ASN A 254 -1.25 -18.94 -5.19
C ASN A 254 -1.52 -17.45 -4.93
N THR A 255 -0.47 -16.64 -4.98
CA THR A 255 -0.55 -15.19 -4.81
C THR A 255 -1.37 -14.55 -5.93
N ALA A 256 -1.14 -14.99 -7.17
CA ALA A 256 -1.91 -14.58 -8.34
C ALA A 256 -3.40 -14.93 -8.21
N ASN A 257 -3.75 -16.13 -7.77
CA ASN A 257 -5.14 -16.55 -7.57
C ASN A 257 -5.85 -15.68 -6.52
N ILE A 258 -5.14 -15.34 -5.42
CA ILE A 258 -5.66 -14.42 -4.40
C ILE A 258 -5.99 -13.05 -5.01
N ILE A 259 -5.05 -12.47 -5.76
CA ILE A 259 -5.24 -11.17 -6.40
C ILE A 259 -6.39 -11.24 -7.41
N ASN A 260 -6.41 -12.25 -8.26
CA ASN A 260 -7.40 -12.41 -9.32
C ASN A 260 -8.82 -12.55 -8.75
N ASN A 261 -8.99 -13.35 -7.69
CA ASN A 261 -10.28 -13.50 -7.02
C ASN A 261 -10.82 -12.15 -6.53
N HIS A 262 -9.96 -11.28 -5.98
CA HIS A 262 -10.36 -9.93 -5.55
C HIS A 262 -10.69 -9.03 -6.72
N LEU A 263 -9.91 -9.07 -7.81
CA LEU A 263 -10.19 -8.27 -9.01
C LEU A 263 -11.57 -8.59 -9.59
N HIS A 264 -11.92 -9.88 -9.70
CA HIS A 264 -13.23 -10.32 -10.20
C HIS A 264 -14.36 -10.03 -9.20
N THR A 265 -14.18 -10.35 -7.91
CA THR A 265 -15.22 -10.17 -6.88
C THR A 265 -15.55 -8.70 -6.66
N LEU A 266 -14.53 -7.84 -6.63
CA LEU A 266 -14.69 -6.41 -6.39
C LEU A 266 -14.91 -5.63 -7.69
N LEU A 267 -14.91 -6.30 -8.85
CA LEU A 267 -15.09 -5.70 -10.18
C LEU A 267 -14.10 -4.53 -10.42
N CYS A 268 -12.85 -4.73 -10.03
CA CYS A 268 -11.79 -3.72 -10.15
C CYS A 268 -11.34 -3.58 -11.61
N ASP A 269 -11.23 -2.33 -12.06
CA ASP A 269 -10.77 -1.96 -13.40
C ASP A 269 -9.29 -1.53 -13.40
N MET A 270 -8.68 -1.45 -12.22
CA MET A 270 -7.27 -1.09 -12.07
C MET A 270 -6.65 -1.82 -10.89
N VAL A 271 -5.43 -2.30 -11.04
CA VAL A 271 -4.62 -2.86 -9.97
C VAL A 271 -3.27 -2.17 -9.90
N ILE A 272 -2.83 -1.83 -8.68
CA ILE A 272 -1.58 -1.12 -8.43
C ILE A 272 -0.76 -1.90 -7.39
N THR A 273 0.49 -2.19 -7.71
CA THR A 273 1.44 -2.82 -6.79
C THR A 273 2.89 -2.40 -7.07
N PHE A 274 3.86 -3.12 -6.52
CA PHE A 274 5.28 -2.90 -6.75
C PHE A 274 5.74 -3.42 -8.12
N ASP A 275 6.82 -2.85 -8.64
CA ASP A 275 7.47 -3.36 -9.84
C ASP A 275 8.42 -4.54 -9.57
N ALA A 276 9.11 -5.02 -10.61
CA ALA A 276 10.09 -6.11 -10.53
C ALA A 276 11.25 -5.86 -9.53
N GLY A 277 11.53 -4.60 -9.23
CA GLY A 277 12.57 -4.18 -8.29
C GLY A 277 12.12 -4.23 -6.82
N GLY A 278 10.81 -4.24 -6.54
CA GLY A 278 10.29 -4.32 -5.17
C GLY A 278 10.80 -3.21 -4.25
N VAL A 279 11.02 -2.01 -4.80
CA VAL A 279 11.62 -0.79 -4.23
C VAL A 279 13.06 -0.95 -3.74
N SER A 280 13.31 -1.87 -2.83
CA SER A 280 14.63 -2.19 -2.26
C SER A 280 15.04 -3.65 -2.50
N GLY A 281 14.38 -4.33 -3.45
CA GLY A 281 14.60 -5.75 -3.70
C GLY A 281 13.85 -6.67 -2.74
N HIS A 282 12.86 -6.17 -2.00
CA HIS A 282 12.14 -7.00 -1.03
C HIS A 282 11.40 -8.13 -1.76
N ILE A 283 11.70 -9.38 -1.41
CA ILE A 283 11.23 -10.56 -2.15
C ILE A 283 9.70 -10.66 -2.21
N ASN A 284 9.00 -10.31 -1.12
CA ASN A 284 7.53 -10.32 -1.09
C ASN A 284 6.94 -9.29 -2.07
N HIS A 285 7.57 -8.12 -2.22
CA HIS A 285 7.12 -7.09 -3.16
C HIS A 285 7.34 -7.57 -4.60
N ARG A 286 8.49 -8.22 -4.85
CA ARG A 286 8.81 -8.82 -6.16
C ARG A 286 7.86 -9.98 -6.50
N ALA A 287 7.40 -10.73 -5.50
CA ALA A 287 6.43 -11.80 -5.70
C ALA A 287 5.06 -11.25 -6.14
N LEU A 288 4.63 -10.08 -5.64
CA LEU A 288 3.42 -9.41 -6.11
C LEU A 288 3.50 -9.06 -7.59
N HIS A 289 4.62 -8.46 -8.02
CA HIS A 289 4.89 -8.18 -9.43
C HIS A 289 4.85 -9.45 -10.28
N SER A 290 5.56 -10.49 -9.83
CA SER A 290 5.63 -11.80 -10.51
C SER A 290 4.25 -12.42 -10.70
N SER A 291 3.40 -12.31 -9.68
CA SER A 291 2.03 -12.82 -9.69
C SER A 291 1.15 -12.10 -10.70
N LEU A 292 1.30 -10.77 -10.83
CA LEU A 292 0.57 -10.01 -11.84
C LEU A 292 1.06 -10.31 -13.26
N CYS A 293 2.37 -10.48 -13.45
CA CYS A 293 2.90 -10.93 -14.74
C CYS A 293 2.29 -12.26 -15.17
N TYR A 294 2.24 -13.24 -14.25
CA TYR A 294 1.58 -14.53 -14.49
C TYR A 294 0.11 -14.36 -14.90
N LEU A 295 -0.67 -13.53 -14.18
CA LEU A 295 -2.08 -13.28 -14.53
C LEU A 295 -2.24 -12.62 -15.92
N MET A 296 -1.30 -11.76 -16.31
CA MET A 296 -1.33 -11.12 -17.63
C MET A 296 -0.94 -12.10 -18.75
N GLU A 297 0.09 -12.91 -18.54
CA GLU A 297 0.58 -13.92 -19.49
C GLU A 297 -0.49 -14.99 -19.76
N GLU A 298 -1.13 -15.48 -18.69
CA GLU A 298 -2.22 -16.46 -18.74
C GLU A 298 -3.59 -15.85 -19.10
N GLN A 299 -3.66 -14.53 -19.31
CA GLN A 299 -4.89 -13.80 -19.68
C GLN A 299 -6.05 -14.02 -18.69
N LEU A 300 -5.72 -14.12 -17.40
CA LEU A 300 -6.67 -14.41 -16.31
C LEU A 300 -7.29 -13.14 -15.70
N LEU A 301 -6.71 -11.97 -15.99
CA LEU A 301 -7.22 -10.68 -15.53
C LEU A 301 -8.62 -10.37 -16.12
N PRO A 302 -9.44 -9.58 -15.42
CA PRO A 302 -10.69 -9.09 -16.01
C PRO A 302 -10.44 -8.33 -17.33
N PRO A 303 -11.34 -8.40 -18.33
CA PRO A 303 -11.13 -7.91 -19.70
C PRO A 303 -10.74 -6.43 -19.85
N ASP A 304 -11.02 -5.60 -18.84
CA ASP A 304 -10.71 -4.15 -18.82
C ASP A 304 -9.85 -3.74 -17.61
N CYS A 305 -9.16 -4.71 -16.98
CA CYS A 305 -8.34 -4.42 -15.81
C CYS A 305 -6.94 -3.95 -16.24
N HIS A 306 -6.58 -2.73 -15.88
CA HIS A 306 -5.26 -2.17 -16.14
C HIS A 306 -4.31 -2.37 -14.96
N VAL A 307 -3.11 -2.86 -15.24
CA VAL A 307 -2.07 -3.11 -14.25
C VAL A 307 -1.06 -1.97 -14.24
N TYR A 308 -0.79 -1.41 -13.06
CA TYR A 308 0.24 -0.40 -12.84
C TYR A 308 1.19 -0.82 -11.72
N THR A 309 2.46 -0.47 -11.91
CA THR A 309 3.51 -0.75 -10.93
C THR A 309 4.21 0.52 -10.50
N LEU A 310 4.54 0.60 -9.21
CA LEU A 310 5.37 1.66 -8.65
C LEU A 310 6.84 1.45 -9.01
N ASP A 311 7.46 2.44 -9.65
CA ASP A 311 8.83 2.34 -10.12
C ASP A 311 9.83 2.22 -8.96
N SER A 312 10.68 1.20 -9.01
CA SER A 312 11.89 1.10 -8.20
C SER A 312 12.97 2.05 -8.72
N VAL A 313 13.48 2.91 -7.83
CA VAL A 313 14.58 3.83 -8.15
C VAL A 313 15.83 3.51 -7.34
N ASN A 314 16.98 3.93 -7.86
CA ASN A 314 18.25 3.82 -7.14
C ASN A 314 18.23 4.63 -5.82
N VAL A 315 19.19 4.34 -4.93
CA VAL A 315 19.26 4.93 -3.58
C VAL A 315 19.34 6.46 -3.62
N VAL A 316 20.05 7.05 -4.59
CA VAL A 316 20.18 8.52 -4.71
C VAL A 316 18.82 9.15 -4.98
N ARG A 317 18.11 8.66 -6.00
CA ARG A 317 16.76 9.11 -6.33
C ARG A 317 15.76 8.81 -5.22
N LYS A 318 15.92 7.69 -4.53
CA LYS A 318 15.06 7.28 -3.42
C LYS A 318 15.06 8.31 -2.31
N TYR A 319 16.22 8.89 -1.98
CA TYR A 319 16.39 9.83 -0.87
C TYR A 319 16.62 11.29 -1.29
N SER A 320 16.38 11.63 -2.56
CA SER A 320 16.48 13.01 -3.05
C SER A 320 15.23 13.86 -2.78
N SER A 321 14.22 13.32 -2.09
CA SER A 321 12.96 14.01 -1.77
C SER A 321 12.35 14.69 -3.02
N LEU A 322 11.86 15.92 -2.89
CA LEU A 322 11.26 16.71 -3.97
C LEU A 322 12.25 17.04 -5.11
N MET A 323 13.56 16.93 -4.90
CA MET A 323 14.56 17.20 -5.95
C MET A 323 14.50 16.20 -7.11
N ASP A 324 13.85 15.04 -6.93
CA ASP A 324 13.63 14.08 -8.02
C ASP A 324 12.51 14.51 -8.99
N LEU A 325 11.74 15.55 -8.66
CA LEU A 325 10.57 15.97 -9.44
C LEU A 325 10.91 16.32 -10.90
N PRO A 326 11.95 17.12 -11.21
CA PRO A 326 12.28 17.43 -12.61
C PRO A 326 12.63 16.19 -13.42
N TYR A 327 13.37 15.25 -12.82
CA TYR A 327 13.69 13.98 -13.48
C TYR A 327 12.42 13.16 -13.73
N SER A 328 11.57 13.01 -12.70
CA SER A 328 10.32 12.26 -12.81
C SER A 328 9.40 12.84 -13.89
N LEU A 329 9.25 14.16 -13.97
CA LEU A 329 8.44 14.82 -14.99
C LEU A 329 8.95 14.65 -16.43
N LEU A 330 10.26 14.43 -16.60
CA LEU A 330 10.88 14.25 -17.92
C LEU A 330 10.87 12.81 -18.40
N PHE A 331 10.95 11.84 -17.49
CA PHE A 331 11.27 10.45 -17.83
C PHE A 331 10.22 9.43 -17.41
N SER A 332 9.24 9.78 -16.58
CA SER A 332 8.20 8.85 -16.13
C SER A 332 6.86 9.10 -16.83
N SER A 333 6.14 8.02 -17.12
CA SER A 333 4.84 8.06 -17.80
C SER A 333 3.77 8.73 -16.93
N TYR A 334 3.62 8.27 -15.69
CA TYR A 334 2.68 8.82 -14.73
C TYR A 334 3.46 9.37 -13.55
N VAL A 335 3.25 10.65 -13.23
CA VAL A 335 3.87 11.32 -12.09
C VAL A 335 2.76 11.86 -11.20
N ILE A 336 2.70 11.35 -9.98
CA ILE A 336 1.73 11.78 -8.96
C ILE A 336 2.49 12.49 -7.87
N THR A 337 2.14 13.75 -7.64
CA THR A 337 2.73 14.60 -6.61
C THR A 337 1.69 15.01 -5.58
N LEU A 338 2.17 15.23 -4.36
CA LEU A 338 1.34 15.69 -3.25
C LEU A 338 1.29 17.20 -3.09
N ASP A 339 0.21 17.67 -2.48
CA ASP A 339 0.18 18.96 -1.80
C ASP A 339 0.55 18.81 -0.30
N THR A 340 0.68 19.95 0.38
CA THR A 340 1.06 20.01 1.80
C THR A 340 0.09 19.28 2.73
N SER A 341 -1.22 19.35 2.45
CA SER A 341 -2.25 18.69 3.26
C SER A 341 -2.11 17.18 3.14
N GLN A 342 -1.97 16.69 1.91
CA GLN A 342 -1.79 15.28 1.62
C GLN A 342 -0.50 14.71 2.23
N TYR A 343 0.60 15.47 2.18
CA TYR A 343 1.84 15.09 2.86
C TYR A 343 1.61 14.90 4.37
N CYS A 344 0.88 15.81 5.00
CA CYS A 344 0.56 15.70 6.42
C CYS A 344 -0.38 14.54 6.72
N THR A 345 -1.35 14.24 5.85
CA THR A 345 -2.17 13.02 5.95
C THR A 345 -1.32 11.76 5.94
N ILE A 346 -0.36 11.64 5.01
CA ILE A 346 0.53 10.47 4.92
C ILE A 346 1.44 10.36 6.15
N ARG A 347 1.93 11.47 6.69
CA ARG A 347 2.67 11.45 7.96
C ARG A 347 1.82 11.00 9.13
N SER A 348 0.56 11.42 9.21
CA SER A 348 -0.38 10.93 10.22
C SER A 348 -0.69 9.45 10.04
N ALA A 349 -0.83 8.98 8.80
CA ALA A 349 -1.00 7.58 8.46
C ALA A 349 0.23 6.74 8.92
N MET A 350 1.45 7.21 8.67
CA MET A 350 2.66 6.56 9.18
C MET A 350 2.75 6.58 10.71
N ARG A 351 2.26 7.63 11.38
CA ARG A 351 2.19 7.67 12.85
C ARG A 351 1.22 6.64 13.43
N ALA A 352 0.17 6.28 12.71
CA ALA A 352 -0.74 5.19 13.11
C ALA A 352 0.01 3.85 13.21
N HIS A 353 1.05 3.65 12.38
CA HIS A 353 2.01 2.54 12.51
C HIS A 353 3.02 2.74 13.63
N ALA A 354 2.54 3.02 14.84
CA ALA A 354 3.37 3.31 16.01
C ALA A 354 4.40 2.21 16.31
N SER A 355 4.08 0.94 16.05
CA SER A 355 5.03 -0.18 16.22
C SER A 355 6.18 -0.18 15.20
N GLN A 356 6.00 0.49 14.07
CA GLN A 356 6.94 0.49 12.95
C GLN A 356 7.61 1.86 12.78
N TYR A 357 7.09 2.92 13.38
CA TYR A 357 7.54 4.29 13.21
C TYR A 357 8.78 4.66 14.04
N VAL A 358 9.86 3.90 13.84
CA VAL A 358 11.17 4.08 14.45
C VAL A 358 12.02 5.12 13.71
N TRP A 359 13.20 5.45 14.26
CA TRP A 359 14.01 6.60 13.82
C TRP A 359 14.29 6.64 12.31
N PHE A 360 14.64 5.52 11.67
CA PHE A 360 14.93 5.48 10.24
C PHE A 360 13.66 5.63 9.39
N ARG A 361 12.49 5.20 9.88
CA ARG A 361 11.20 5.48 9.23
C ARG A 361 10.87 6.96 9.33
N LYS A 362 11.15 7.62 10.45
CA LYS A 362 11.01 9.08 10.55
C LYS A 362 11.88 9.80 9.49
N MET A 363 13.13 9.37 9.31
CA MET A 363 14.02 9.91 8.27
C MET A 363 13.48 9.63 6.87
N TYR A 364 12.99 8.40 6.63
CA TYR A 364 12.32 8.04 5.39
C TYR A 364 11.15 8.99 5.07
N MET A 365 10.31 9.33 6.06
CA MET A 365 9.18 10.24 5.87
C MET A 365 9.57 11.67 5.47
N VAL A 366 10.83 12.05 5.60
CA VAL A 366 11.34 13.37 5.19
C VAL A 366 12.08 13.31 3.86
N PHE A 367 12.97 12.33 3.71
CA PHE A 367 13.89 12.28 2.59
C PHE A 367 13.42 11.41 1.44
N SER A 368 12.52 10.45 1.68
CA SER A 368 12.08 9.54 0.63
C SER A 368 11.25 10.27 -0.41
N ARG A 369 11.61 10.13 -1.69
CA ARG A 369 10.78 10.63 -2.77
C ARG A 369 9.43 9.92 -2.84
N TYR A 370 9.32 8.68 -2.37
CA TYR A 370 8.06 7.91 -2.44
C TYR A 370 6.94 8.51 -1.58
N VAL A 371 7.31 9.29 -0.56
CA VAL A 371 6.36 9.99 0.31
C VAL A 371 5.79 11.23 -0.38
N MET A 372 6.45 11.75 -1.42
CA MET A 372 6.08 13.01 -2.09
C MET A 372 5.69 12.83 -3.57
N ILE A 373 6.32 11.87 -4.24
CA ILE A 373 6.29 11.65 -5.68
C ILE A 373 6.20 10.14 -5.94
N ASN A 374 5.06 9.68 -6.43
CA ASN A 374 4.96 8.35 -7.02
C ASN A 374 5.11 8.46 -8.54
N THR A 375 5.90 7.58 -9.11
CA THR A 375 5.95 7.36 -10.56
C THR A 375 5.47 5.96 -10.85
N LEU A 376 4.50 5.85 -11.76
CA LEU A 376 3.88 4.59 -12.11
C LEU A 376 4.12 4.28 -13.59
N THR A 377 4.28 2.99 -13.85
CA THR A 377 4.38 2.43 -15.20
C THR A 377 3.22 1.47 -15.43
N ALA A 378 2.55 1.61 -16.58
CA ALA A 378 1.53 0.65 -17.00
C ALA A 378 2.22 -0.61 -17.52
N MET A 379 1.81 -1.78 -17.05
CA MET A 379 2.31 -3.03 -17.61
C MET A 379 1.57 -3.34 -18.92
N ILE A 380 2.33 -3.70 -19.95
CA ILE A 380 1.81 -4.08 -21.27
C ILE A 380 2.21 -5.54 -21.51
N PRO A 381 1.33 -6.40 -22.05
CA PRO A 381 1.65 -7.81 -22.30
C PRO A 381 2.91 -8.04 -23.15
N SER A 382 3.27 -7.10 -24.03
CA SER A 382 4.47 -7.16 -24.87
C SER A 382 5.78 -7.06 -24.10
N ASP A 383 5.74 -6.47 -22.90
CA ASP A 383 6.94 -6.13 -22.12
C ASP A 383 7.19 -7.17 -21.01
N LEU A 384 6.35 -8.20 -20.94
CA LEU A 384 6.47 -9.26 -19.96
C LEU A 384 7.70 -10.14 -20.26
N PRO A 385 8.47 -10.52 -19.23
CA PRO A 385 9.54 -11.49 -19.40
C PRO A 385 8.92 -12.82 -19.84
N HIS A 386 9.27 -13.29 -21.04
CA HIS A 386 8.81 -14.60 -21.52
C HIS A 386 9.39 -15.70 -20.60
N SER A 387 8.51 -16.42 -19.92
CA SER A 387 8.79 -17.62 -19.11
C SER A 387 9.84 -17.48 -17.98
N ALA A 388 9.39 -17.28 -16.74
CA ALA A 388 10.12 -17.66 -15.51
C ALA A 388 9.23 -17.52 -14.27
N TRP A 389 8.25 -18.40 -14.08
CA TRP A 389 7.48 -18.48 -12.82
C TRP A 389 7.75 -19.81 -12.13
#